data_AF-X1UEX6-F1
#
_entry.id   AF-X1UEX6-F1
#
_cell.length_a   1.000
_cell.length_b   1.000
_cell.length_c   1.000
_cell.angle_alpha   90.00
_cell.angle_beta   90.00
_cell.angle_gamma   90.00
#
_symmetry.space_group_name_H-M   'P 1'
#
loop_
_entity.id
_entity.type
_entity.pdbx_description
1 polymer ?
#
loop_
_entity_poly.entity_id
_entity_poly.type
_entity_poly.pdbx_seq_one_letter_code
_entity_poly.pdbx_strand_id
1 'polypeptide(L)'
;AHWLLQVENNEARLIQAGGTTENDSPASSTSVATGPYDLNDKTGFINEFADDVRRIYRWQNLRRLAGEYATAGSDVSSGGLELEFVKCRDASSTECEPVPAGDRLPVGQKARIRMRNTGRSALDVTLLMLDASFGIDALFPSAGQYGRLRPSEHHSIDLEIIGDTMGKEHFVVIAVPSQKGVQRADFAWLAQPALRLEERTRGGGGRTPLEELLATAVFAEGKTRGVKLSGSESVQVLFHLITWETVPVSTSDSRP
;
A
#
# COMPACT_ATOMS: atom_id res chain seq x y z
N ALA A 1 -9.13 -1.48 -10.28
CA ALA A 1 -9.46 -2.92 -10.27
C ALA A 1 -10.97 -3.03 -10.34
N HIS A 2 -11.49 -3.91 -11.20
CA HIS A 2 -12.93 -4.16 -11.29
C HIS A 2 -13.32 -5.12 -10.16
N TRP A 3 -14.51 -4.96 -9.60
CA TRP A 3 -15.00 -5.81 -8.49
C TRP A 3 -16.38 -6.40 -8.82
N LEU A 4 -16.58 -7.66 -8.47
CA LEU A 4 -17.80 -8.44 -8.66
C LEU A 4 -18.30 -8.94 -7.31
N LEU A 5 -19.60 -8.81 -7.03
CA LEU A 5 -20.23 -9.51 -5.92
C LEU A 5 -20.81 -10.83 -6.44
N GLN A 6 -20.21 -11.95 -6.08
CA GLN A 6 -20.73 -13.29 -6.37
C GLN A 6 -21.61 -13.74 -5.22
N VAL A 7 -22.80 -14.25 -5.52
CA VAL A 7 -23.75 -14.77 -4.53
C VAL A 7 -24.04 -16.23 -4.85
N GLU A 8 -23.72 -17.12 -3.92
CA GLU A 8 -23.93 -18.57 -4.04
C GLU A 8 -24.35 -19.14 -2.68
N ASN A 9 -25.36 -20.01 -2.64
CA ASN A 9 -25.77 -20.74 -1.43
C ASN A 9 -25.97 -19.86 -0.18
N ASN A 10 -26.55 -18.67 -0.35
CA ASN A 10 -26.78 -17.69 0.72
C ASN A 10 -25.49 -17.11 1.36
N GLU A 11 -24.39 -17.20 0.64
CA GLU A 11 -23.16 -16.47 0.92
C GLU A 11 -22.88 -15.47 -0.20
N ALA A 12 -22.29 -14.34 0.15
CA ALA A 12 -21.75 -13.39 -0.81
C ALA A 12 -20.23 -13.32 -0.72
N ARG A 13 -19.56 -13.07 -1.85
CA ARG A 13 -18.11 -12.92 -1.94
C ARG A 13 -17.79 -11.75 -2.85
N LEU A 14 -16.87 -10.89 -2.42
CA LEU A 14 -16.39 -9.77 -3.23
C LEU A 14 -15.11 -10.20 -3.95
N ILE A 15 -15.16 -10.25 -5.28
CA ILE A 15 -14.12 -10.82 -6.13
C ILE A 15 -13.51 -9.72 -6.98
N GLN A 16 -12.19 -9.63 -6.97
CA GLN A 16 -11.45 -8.78 -7.89
C GLN A 16 -11.53 -9.40 -9.29
N ALA A 17 -12.16 -8.69 -10.23
CA ALA A 17 -12.14 -9.09 -11.63
C ALA A 17 -10.71 -9.01 -12.16
N GLY A 18 -10.20 -10.16 -12.62
CA GLY A 18 -8.87 -10.27 -13.20
C GLY A 18 -8.79 -9.44 -14.47
N GLY A 19 -7.90 -8.45 -14.49
CA GLY A 19 -7.54 -7.74 -15.72
C GLY A 19 -6.51 -8.54 -16.49
N THR A 20 -6.86 -8.98 -17.69
CA THR A 20 -5.90 -9.52 -18.66
C THR A 20 -5.10 -8.36 -19.27
N THR A 21 -3.80 -8.29 -18.99
CA THR A 21 -2.85 -7.63 -19.90
C THR A 21 -2.54 -8.60 -21.03
N GLU A 22 -2.58 -8.09 -22.27
CA GLU A 22 -2.60 -8.81 -23.55
C GLU A 22 -1.38 -9.71 -23.86
N ASN A 23 -0.48 -9.95 -22.89
CA ASN A 23 0.75 -10.72 -23.08
C ASN A 23 1.04 -11.80 -22.02
N ASP A 24 0.15 -12.07 -21.06
CA ASP A 24 0.40 -13.11 -20.05
C ASP A 24 -0.19 -14.47 -20.44
N SER A 25 0.64 -15.51 -20.31
CA SER A 25 0.24 -16.91 -20.48
C SER A 25 -0.99 -17.26 -19.61
N PRO A 26 -1.93 -18.10 -20.10
CA PRO A 26 -3.26 -18.31 -19.49
C PRO A 26 -3.29 -19.10 -18.16
N ALA A 27 -2.17 -19.21 -17.44
CA ALA A 27 -2.03 -20.14 -16.31
C ALA A 27 -2.04 -19.51 -14.90
N SER A 28 -2.18 -18.19 -14.70
CA SER A 28 -2.05 -17.63 -13.34
C SER A 28 -2.80 -16.32 -13.04
N SER A 29 -4.03 -16.13 -13.54
CA SER A 29 -4.90 -15.08 -12.99
C SER A 29 -5.66 -15.60 -11.77
N THR A 30 -4.98 -15.68 -10.63
CA THR A 30 -5.64 -15.87 -9.33
C THR A 30 -6.44 -14.61 -9.05
N SER A 31 -7.77 -14.71 -9.04
CA SER A 31 -8.63 -13.61 -8.62
C SER A 31 -8.70 -13.62 -7.10
N VAL A 32 -8.34 -12.49 -6.49
CA VAL A 32 -8.49 -12.28 -5.05
C VAL A 32 -9.97 -12.16 -4.70
N ALA A 33 -10.43 -12.91 -3.70
CA ALA A 33 -11.78 -12.80 -3.15
C ALA A 33 -11.74 -12.50 -1.65
N THR A 34 -12.72 -11.78 -1.14
CA THR A 34 -12.97 -11.59 0.30
C THR A 34 -14.43 -11.94 0.65
N GLY A 35 -14.69 -12.24 1.92
CA GLY A 35 -15.84 -13.02 2.39
C GLY A 35 -15.43 -14.44 2.81
N PRO A 36 -16.37 -15.40 2.91
CA PRO A 36 -17.80 -15.26 2.62
C PRO A 36 -18.52 -14.38 3.63
N TYR A 37 -19.50 -13.61 3.14
CA TYR A 37 -20.45 -12.89 3.98
C TYR A 37 -21.75 -13.68 4.08
N ASP A 38 -22.24 -13.92 5.29
CA ASP A 38 -23.50 -14.63 5.50
C ASP A 38 -24.70 -13.73 5.17
N LEU A 39 -25.48 -14.09 4.15
CA LEU A 39 -26.67 -13.32 3.75
C LEU A 39 -27.88 -13.56 4.66
N ASN A 40 -27.83 -14.57 5.57
CA ASN A 40 -28.86 -14.76 6.59
C ASN A 40 -28.74 -13.69 7.68
N ASP A 41 -27.50 -13.32 8.05
CA ASP A 41 -27.23 -12.19 8.91
C ASP A 41 -27.11 -10.90 8.09
N LYS A 42 -28.26 -10.31 7.75
CA LYS A 42 -28.31 -9.05 6.98
C LYS A 42 -27.51 -7.92 7.64
N THR A 43 -27.44 -7.86 8.97
CA THR A 43 -26.76 -6.78 9.67
C THR A 43 -25.25 -7.02 9.67
N GLY A 44 -24.82 -8.25 9.94
CA GLY A 44 -23.43 -8.69 9.79
C GLY A 44 -22.94 -8.45 8.37
N PHE A 45 -23.68 -8.93 7.36
CA PHE A 45 -23.39 -8.70 5.95
C PHE A 45 -23.14 -7.21 5.63
N ILE A 46 -24.09 -6.33 5.98
CA ILE A 46 -23.96 -4.90 5.66
C ILE A 46 -22.72 -4.30 6.32
N ASN A 47 -22.46 -4.65 7.59
CA ASN A 47 -21.35 -4.08 8.34
C ASN A 47 -19.99 -4.55 7.81
N GLU A 48 -19.82 -5.86 7.63
CA GLU A 48 -18.57 -6.46 7.15
C GLU A 48 -18.29 -6.07 5.70
N PHE A 49 -19.29 -6.17 4.83
CA PHE A 49 -19.16 -5.77 3.43
C PHE A 49 -18.80 -4.28 3.29
N ALA A 50 -19.49 -3.40 4.03
CA ALA A 50 -19.20 -1.97 3.99
C ALA A 50 -17.80 -1.65 4.53
N ASP A 51 -17.34 -2.36 5.54
CA ASP A 51 -16.00 -2.17 6.09
C ASP A 51 -14.91 -2.60 5.10
N ASP A 52 -15.04 -3.79 4.49
CA ASP A 52 -14.09 -4.29 3.50
C ASP A 52 -14.01 -3.39 2.27
N VAL A 53 -15.16 -2.94 1.77
CA VAL A 53 -15.24 -1.96 0.67
C VAL A 53 -14.51 -0.67 1.04
N ARG A 54 -14.76 -0.10 2.23
CA ARG A 54 -14.07 1.13 2.67
C ARG A 54 -12.56 0.94 2.72
N ARG A 55 -12.09 -0.20 3.21
CA ARG A 55 -10.66 -0.56 3.27
C ARG A 55 -10.05 -0.63 1.88
N ILE A 56 -10.69 -1.31 0.94
CA ILE A 56 -10.27 -1.39 -0.47
C ILE A 56 -10.13 0.01 -1.07
N TYR A 57 -11.15 0.86 -0.91
CA TYR A 57 -11.12 2.20 -1.48
C TYR A 57 -10.10 3.11 -0.81
N ARG A 58 -9.89 3.00 0.51
CA ARG A 58 -8.83 3.76 1.19
C ARG A 58 -7.46 3.39 0.64
N TRP A 59 -7.17 2.10 0.52
CA TRP A 59 -5.93 1.59 -0.05
C TRP A 59 -5.73 2.08 -1.49
N GLN A 60 -6.75 1.97 -2.33
CA GLN A 60 -6.68 2.39 -3.73
C GLN A 60 -6.49 3.91 -3.87
N ASN A 61 -7.20 4.70 -3.06
CA ASN A 61 -7.08 6.15 -3.08
C ASN A 61 -5.71 6.60 -2.59
N LEU A 62 -5.19 6.01 -1.51
CA LEU A 62 -3.85 6.32 -1.00
C LEU A 62 -2.78 6.00 -2.05
N ARG A 63 -2.84 4.80 -2.65
CA ARG A 63 -1.92 4.42 -3.74
C ARG A 63 -2.03 5.38 -4.93
N ARG A 64 -3.25 5.76 -5.33
CA ARG A 64 -3.48 6.68 -6.45
C ARG A 64 -2.89 8.06 -6.17
N LEU A 65 -3.17 8.63 -4.99
CA LEU A 65 -2.63 9.93 -4.58
C LEU A 65 -1.10 9.88 -4.49
N ALA A 66 -0.54 8.81 -3.91
CA ALA A 66 0.90 8.61 -3.90
C ALA A 66 1.45 8.57 -5.33
N GLY A 67 0.85 7.80 -6.26
CA GLY A 67 1.32 7.76 -7.66
C GLY A 67 1.17 9.09 -8.43
N GLU A 68 0.20 9.93 -8.08
CA GLU A 68 -0.04 11.23 -8.74
C GLU A 68 0.94 12.31 -8.28
N TYR A 69 1.31 12.29 -7.00
CA TYR A 69 2.16 13.32 -6.39
C TYR A 69 3.59 12.85 -6.09
N ALA A 70 3.89 11.56 -6.19
CA ALA A 70 5.20 11.04 -5.84
C ALA A 70 6.23 11.18 -6.95
N THR A 71 7.46 11.44 -6.53
CA THR A 71 8.63 10.99 -7.28
C THR A 71 8.76 9.47 -7.14
N ALA A 72 8.58 8.75 -8.25
CA ALA A 72 8.65 7.30 -8.30
C ALA A 72 10.09 6.80 -8.45
N GLY A 73 10.41 5.68 -7.80
CA GLY A 73 11.74 5.06 -7.81
C GLY A 73 12.13 4.53 -6.45
N SER A 74 13.07 3.60 -6.42
CA SER A 74 13.59 2.96 -5.19
C SER A 74 14.86 3.61 -4.63
N ASP A 75 15.45 4.53 -5.38
CA ASP A 75 16.50 5.45 -4.97
C ASP A 75 16.06 6.85 -5.43
N VAL A 76 15.60 7.66 -4.48
CA VAL A 76 15.05 8.98 -4.77
C VAL A 76 15.51 9.97 -3.72
N SER A 77 16.06 11.09 -4.20
CA SER A 77 16.34 12.28 -3.39
C SER A 77 15.42 13.42 -3.82
N SER A 78 14.43 13.76 -3.00
CA SER A 78 13.49 14.85 -3.28
C SER A 78 13.19 15.64 -2.01
N GLY A 79 13.11 16.98 -2.13
CA GLY A 79 12.75 17.89 -1.04
C GLY A 79 13.51 17.71 0.29
N GLY A 80 14.75 17.20 0.23
CA GLY A 80 15.61 16.99 1.39
C GLY A 80 15.45 15.63 2.08
N LEU A 81 14.67 14.69 1.51
CA LEU A 81 14.65 13.29 1.91
C LEU A 81 15.30 12.43 0.84
N GLU A 82 16.26 11.61 1.25
CA GLU A 82 16.84 10.51 0.48
C GLU A 82 16.23 9.20 0.98
N LEU A 83 15.73 8.39 0.06
CA LEU A 83 15.07 7.11 0.33
C LEU A 83 15.68 6.03 -0.55
N GLU A 84 16.16 4.96 0.09
CA GLU A 84 16.64 3.75 -0.58
C GLU A 84 15.83 2.53 -0.14
N PHE A 85 15.42 1.68 -1.09
CA PHE A 85 14.95 0.34 -0.82
C PHE A 85 15.91 -0.69 -1.43
N VAL A 86 16.53 -1.51 -0.59
CA VAL A 86 17.59 -2.43 -0.98
C VAL A 86 17.26 -3.87 -0.56
N LYS A 87 17.63 -4.85 -1.38
CA LYS A 87 17.62 -6.28 -1.04
C LYS A 87 19.00 -6.68 -0.52
N CYS A 88 19.04 -7.46 0.54
CA CYS A 88 20.26 -7.88 1.22
C CYS A 88 20.35 -9.42 1.21
N ARG A 89 21.56 -9.97 1.18
CA ARG A 89 21.74 -11.44 1.27
C ARG A 89 21.16 -12.01 2.57
N ASP A 90 21.39 -11.32 3.68
CA ASP A 90 20.87 -11.63 5.00
C ASP A 90 20.69 -10.33 5.82
N ALA A 91 20.10 -10.43 7.01
CA ALA A 91 19.82 -9.27 7.88
C ALA A 91 21.10 -8.55 8.37
N SER A 92 22.20 -9.29 8.52
CA SER A 92 23.49 -8.74 8.96
C SER A 92 24.37 -8.23 7.83
N SER A 93 24.00 -8.53 6.57
CA SER A 93 24.79 -8.17 5.40
C SER A 93 24.90 -6.65 5.27
N THR A 94 26.14 -6.19 5.10
CA THR A 94 26.45 -4.83 4.64
C THR A 94 26.33 -4.69 3.13
N GLU A 95 26.42 -5.81 2.41
CA GLU A 95 26.21 -5.88 0.96
C GLU A 95 24.71 -5.99 0.68
N CYS A 96 24.12 -4.91 0.18
CA CYS A 96 22.74 -4.84 -0.28
C CYS A 96 22.70 -4.11 -1.62
N GLU A 97 21.75 -4.50 -2.47
CA GLU A 97 21.56 -3.96 -3.81
C GLU A 97 20.22 -3.22 -3.90
N PRO A 98 20.13 -2.07 -4.59
CA PRO A 98 18.86 -1.40 -4.83
C PRO A 98 17.84 -2.34 -5.49
N VAL A 99 16.59 -2.28 -5.03
CA VAL A 99 15.48 -3.03 -5.62
C VAL A 99 14.85 -2.16 -6.72
N PRO A 100 14.95 -2.49 -8.02
CA PRO A 100 14.30 -1.69 -9.05
C PRO A 100 12.79 -1.58 -8.84
N ALA A 101 12.18 -0.47 -9.27
CA ALA A 101 10.73 -0.33 -9.20
C ALA A 101 10.04 -1.41 -10.03
N GLY A 102 9.15 -2.18 -9.40
CA GLY A 102 8.45 -3.30 -10.00
C GLY A 102 9.24 -4.62 -10.02
N ASP A 103 10.40 -4.69 -9.35
CA ASP A 103 11.16 -5.95 -9.22
C ASP A 103 10.33 -7.02 -8.50
N ARG A 104 10.67 -8.29 -8.74
CA ARG A 104 10.00 -9.44 -8.13
C ARG A 104 10.85 -9.94 -6.96
N LEU A 105 10.32 -9.86 -5.75
CA LEU A 105 11.02 -10.30 -4.54
C LEU A 105 10.46 -11.64 -4.06
N PRO A 106 11.31 -12.68 -3.92
CA PRO A 106 10.86 -13.96 -3.41
C PRO A 106 10.59 -13.90 -1.90
N VAL A 107 9.66 -14.72 -1.42
CA VAL A 107 9.46 -14.94 0.02
C VAL A 107 10.77 -15.37 0.70
N GLY A 108 11.04 -14.83 1.89
CA GLY A 108 12.27 -15.01 2.65
C GLY A 108 13.38 -14.02 2.28
N GLN A 109 13.20 -13.22 1.21
CA GLN A 109 14.16 -12.18 0.85
C GLN A 109 14.29 -11.16 1.98
N LYS A 110 15.52 -10.92 2.44
CA LYS A 110 15.82 -9.84 3.38
C LYS A 110 15.96 -8.53 2.62
N ALA A 111 15.41 -7.47 3.16
CA ALA A 111 15.46 -6.15 2.58
C ALA A 111 15.61 -5.07 3.66
N ARG A 112 15.96 -3.87 3.24
CA ARG A 112 16.15 -2.73 4.13
C ARG A 112 15.65 -1.46 3.45
N ILE A 113 14.91 -0.65 4.19
CA ILE A 113 14.57 0.72 3.80
C ILE A 113 15.51 1.65 4.56
N ARG A 114 16.11 2.61 3.85
CA ARG A 114 16.96 3.65 4.45
C ARG A 114 16.37 5.00 4.12
N MET A 115 16.16 5.81 5.15
CA MET A 115 15.68 7.18 5.03
C MET A 115 16.75 8.09 5.61
N ARG A 116 17.09 9.16 4.89
CA ARG A 116 18.03 10.18 5.36
C ARG A 116 17.53 11.57 5.05
N ASN A 117 17.48 12.42 6.07
CA ASN A 117 17.21 13.84 5.86
C ASN A 117 18.51 14.54 5.41
N THR A 118 18.59 14.86 4.13
CA THR A 118 19.68 15.62 3.50
C THR A 118 19.42 17.13 3.50
N GLY A 119 18.22 17.55 3.92
CA GLY A 119 17.82 18.94 4.06
C GLY A 119 18.40 19.65 5.28
N ARG A 120 18.14 20.96 5.36
CA ARG A 120 18.60 21.83 6.47
C ARG A 120 17.60 21.97 7.61
N SER A 121 16.39 21.45 7.44
CA SER A 121 15.28 21.53 8.40
C SER A 121 14.85 20.11 8.78
N ALA A 122 14.28 19.94 9.98
CA ALA A 122 13.73 18.64 10.35
C ALA A 122 12.54 18.27 9.45
N LEU A 123 12.37 16.99 9.17
CA LEU A 123 11.26 16.42 8.41
C LEU A 123 10.43 15.54 9.33
N ASP A 124 9.12 15.73 9.33
CA ASP A 124 8.18 14.75 9.88
C ASP A 124 7.88 13.72 8.77
N VAL A 125 8.18 12.44 9.05
CA VAL A 125 8.16 11.34 8.09
C VAL A 125 7.24 10.23 8.59
N THR A 126 6.36 9.77 7.72
CA THR A 126 5.57 8.55 7.89
C THR A 126 5.85 7.60 6.73
N LEU A 127 6.16 6.35 7.03
CA LEU A 127 6.31 5.27 6.06
C LEU A 127 5.17 4.26 6.26
N LEU A 128 4.40 4.07 5.20
CA LEU A 128 3.30 3.12 5.13
C LEU A 128 3.63 2.01 4.15
N MET A 129 3.29 0.78 4.52
CA MET A 129 3.31 -0.41 3.67
C MET A 129 1.89 -0.72 3.22
N LEU A 130 1.70 -0.88 1.92
CA LEU A 130 0.44 -1.24 1.29
C LEU A 130 0.59 -2.65 0.72
N ASP A 131 -0.01 -3.63 1.39
CA ASP A 131 0.08 -5.03 0.97
C ASP A 131 -0.95 -5.39 -0.11
N ALA A 132 -0.79 -6.57 -0.70
CA ALA A 132 -1.69 -7.08 -1.74
C ALA A 132 -3.08 -7.48 -1.22
N SER A 133 -3.25 -7.62 0.10
CA SER A 133 -4.51 -7.88 0.82
C SER A 133 -5.24 -6.62 1.26
N PHE A 134 -4.87 -5.46 0.71
CA PHE A 134 -5.46 -4.15 1.02
C PHE A 134 -5.22 -3.69 2.46
N GLY A 135 -4.26 -4.26 3.18
CA GLY A 135 -3.79 -3.73 4.46
C GLY A 135 -2.91 -2.50 4.27
N ILE A 136 -2.85 -1.68 5.31
CA ILE A 136 -1.96 -0.53 5.40
C ILE A 136 -1.28 -0.59 6.75
N ASP A 137 0.02 -0.87 6.76
CA ASP A 137 0.83 -0.92 7.98
C ASP A 137 1.71 0.31 8.10
N ALA A 138 1.72 0.94 9.27
CA ALA A 138 2.66 2.02 9.57
C ALA A 138 3.98 1.44 10.07
N LEU A 139 4.99 1.40 9.21
CA LEU A 139 6.33 0.92 9.56
C LEU A 139 7.13 1.99 10.31
N PHE A 140 6.87 3.27 10.01
CA PHE A 140 7.47 4.40 10.73
C PHE A 140 6.47 5.57 10.84
N PRO A 141 6.36 6.22 12.00
CA PRO A 141 7.01 5.86 13.26
C PRO A 141 6.44 4.56 13.86
N SER A 142 7.30 3.77 14.51
CA SER A 142 6.82 2.66 15.34
C SER A 142 6.14 3.18 16.61
N ALA A 143 5.34 2.36 17.29
CA ALA A 143 4.66 2.75 18.53
C ALA A 143 5.64 3.36 19.56
N GLY A 144 5.36 4.60 19.99
CA GLY A 144 6.18 5.33 20.95
C GLY A 144 7.41 6.04 20.36
N GLN A 145 7.69 5.89 19.06
CA GLN A 145 8.69 6.69 18.35
C GLN A 145 8.08 7.99 17.82
N TYR A 146 8.94 8.97 17.58
CA TYR A 146 8.56 10.17 16.86
C TYR A 146 8.99 10.05 15.41
N GLY A 147 8.06 10.24 14.48
CA GLY A 147 8.35 10.22 13.06
C GLY A 147 9.06 11.47 12.59
N ARG A 148 10.19 11.88 13.21
CA ARG A 148 10.91 13.11 12.85
C ARG A 148 12.39 12.83 12.64
N LEU A 149 12.87 13.15 11.44
CA LEU A 149 14.29 13.12 11.08
C LEU A 149 14.86 14.54 11.13
N ARG A 150 15.85 14.78 11.99
CA ARG A 150 16.64 16.01 12.03
C ARG A 150 17.56 16.11 10.82
N PRO A 151 18.11 17.30 10.50
CA PRO A 151 19.12 17.43 9.46
C PRO A 151 20.26 16.43 9.66
N SER A 152 20.62 15.72 8.58
CA SER A 152 21.64 14.66 8.54
C SER A 152 21.30 13.38 9.33
N GLU A 153 20.14 13.29 9.97
CA GLU A 153 19.68 12.07 10.63
C GLU A 153 19.29 11.02 9.60
N HIS A 154 19.60 9.76 9.92
CA HIS A 154 19.23 8.61 9.12
C HIS A 154 18.44 7.62 9.99
N HIS A 155 17.53 6.90 9.36
CA HIS A 155 16.76 5.83 9.97
C HIS A 155 16.68 4.67 8.99
N SER A 156 16.87 3.46 9.50
CA SER A 156 16.82 2.23 8.69
C SER A 156 15.87 1.24 9.32
N ILE A 157 15.12 0.55 8.47
CA ILE A 157 14.16 -0.48 8.87
C ILE A 157 14.53 -1.75 8.10
N ASP A 158 14.77 -2.82 8.85
CA ASP A 158 15.03 -4.15 8.30
C ASP A 158 13.70 -4.89 8.16
N LEU A 159 13.52 -5.54 7.02
CA LEU A 159 12.32 -6.30 6.70
C LEU A 159 12.67 -7.63 6.03
N GLU A 160 11.71 -8.54 6.10
CA GLU A 160 11.69 -9.79 5.38
C GLU A 160 10.42 -9.84 4.55
N ILE A 161 10.56 -10.23 3.28
CA ILE A 161 9.41 -10.46 2.41
C ILE A 161 8.74 -11.75 2.87
N ILE A 162 7.55 -11.65 3.44
CA ILE A 162 6.78 -12.79 3.94
C ILE A 162 5.69 -13.17 2.93
N GLY A 163 5.30 -14.45 2.95
CA GLY A 163 4.32 -15.01 2.01
C GLY A 163 2.86 -14.88 2.44
N ASP A 164 2.57 -14.07 3.45
CA ASP A 164 1.20 -13.84 3.93
C ASP A 164 0.35 -13.14 2.87
N THR A 165 1.00 -12.37 2.01
CA THR A 165 0.43 -11.69 0.84
C THR A 165 1.27 -11.98 -0.39
N MET A 166 0.61 -12.14 -1.54
CA MET A 166 1.25 -12.39 -2.83
C MET A 166 0.75 -11.39 -3.85
N GLY A 167 1.65 -10.80 -4.64
CA GLY A 167 1.32 -9.81 -5.66
C GLY A 167 1.95 -8.45 -5.42
N LYS A 168 1.32 -7.39 -5.96
CA LYS A 168 1.89 -6.04 -5.99
C LYS A 168 1.76 -5.36 -4.64
N GLU A 169 2.89 -4.92 -4.12
CA GLU A 169 3.02 -4.26 -2.84
C GLU A 169 3.70 -2.90 -3.01
N HIS A 170 3.45 -1.99 -2.07
CA HIS A 170 3.94 -0.63 -2.17
C HIS A 170 4.41 -0.06 -0.84
N PHE A 171 5.49 0.73 -0.86
CA PHE A 171 5.77 1.69 0.20
C PHE A 171 5.31 3.07 -0.22
N VAL A 172 4.60 3.74 0.69
CA VAL A 172 4.27 5.16 0.60
C VAL A 172 5.01 5.90 1.69
N VAL A 173 5.92 6.80 1.32
CA VAL A 173 6.58 7.70 2.26
C VAL A 173 5.99 9.08 2.12
N ILE A 174 5.54 9.65 3.23
CA ILE A 174 5.02 11.01 3.34
C ILE A 174 6.02 11.79 4.19
N ALA A 175 6.62 12.83 3.63
CA ALA A 175 7.53 13.70 4.34
C ALA A 175 7.07 15.16 4.28
N VAL A 176 7.04 15.81 5.45
CA VAL A 176 6.59 17.20 5.60
C VAL A 176 7.66 17.98 6.38
N PRO A 177 8.10 19.16 5.89
CA PRO A 177 8.98 20.03 6.66
C PRO A 177 8.37 20.42 8.01
N SER A 178 9.10 20.18 9.09
CA SER A 178 8.67 20.56 10.44
C SER A 178 8.69 22.08 10.59
N GLN A 179 7.56 22.66 11.00
CA GLN A 179 7.46 24.08 11.34
C GLN A 179 7.57 24.31 12.85
N LYS A 180 8.17 25.43 13.26
CA LYS A 180 8.27 25.80 14.68
C LYS A 180 6.88 26.08 15.25
N GLY A 181 6.57 25.50 16.42
CA GLY A 181 5.31 25.72 17.12
C GLY A 181 4.11 24.96 16.53
N VAL A 182 4.30 24.19 15.46
CA VAL A 182 3.27 23.33 14.86
C VAL A 182 3.40 21.91 15.40
N GLN A 183 2.27 21.25 15.61
CA GLN A 183 2.24 19.84 15.98
C GLN A 183 2.93 19.01 14.89
N ARG A 184 3.62 17.95 15.31
CA ARG A 184 4.27 17.01 14.39
C ARG A 184 3.23 16.42 13.43
N ALA A 185 3.54 16.39 12.15
CA ALA A 185 2.74 15.63 11.20
C ALA A 185 2.95 14.13 11.47
N ASP A 186 1.85 13.39 11.59
CA ASP A 186 1.86 11.94 11.74
C ASP A 186 0.66 11.38 10.98
N PHE A 187 0.95 10.46 10.04
CA PHE A 187 -0.04 9.83 9.19
C PHE A 187 -0.20 8.33 9.50
N ALA A 188 0.35 7.83 10.61
CA ALA A 188 0.20 6.43 11.02
C ALA A 188 -1.27 6.03 11.26
N TRP A 189 -2.15 7.00 11.51
CA TRP A 189 -3.60 6.79 11.61
C TRP A 189 -4.27 6.35 10.29
N LEU A 190 -3.57 6.43 9.16
CA LEU A 190 -4.03 5.85 7.89
C LEU A 190 -3.95 4.33 7.88
N ALA A 191 -3.22 3.72 8.83
CA ALA A 191 -3.10 2.29 8.96
C ALA A 191 -4.47 1.61 9.09
N GLN A 192 -4.59 0.42 8.51
CA GLN A 192 -5.77 -0.41 8.58
C GLN A 192 -5.38 -1.88 8.48
N PRO A 193 -6.10 -2.79 9.15
CA PRO A 193 -5.84 -4.22 9.02
C PRO A 193 -6.12 -4.71 7.60
N ALA A 194 -5.30 -5.66 7.13
CA ALA A 194 -5.52 -6.37 5.88
C ALA A 194 -6.87 -7.09 5.84
N LEU A 195 -7.38 -7.30 4.62
CA LEU A 195 -8.55 -8.13 4.41
C LEU A 195 -8.21 -9.60 4.57
N ARG A 196 -9.20 -10.39 5.02
CA ARG A 196 -9.12 -11.84 4.91
C ARG A 196 -9.42 -12.23 3.47
N LEU A 197 -8.37 -12.59 2.74
CA LEU A 197 -8.48 -13.04 1.36
C LEU A 197 -8.53 -14.56 1.26
N GLU A 198 -9.32 -15.06 0.32
CA GLU A 198 -9.33 -16.45 -0.11
C GLU A 198 -8.91 -16.53 -1.59
N GLU A 199 -8.01 -17.47 -1.92
CA GLU A 199 -7.56 -17.69 -3.30
C GLU A 199 -8.67 -18.34 -4.13
N ARG A 200 -9.07 -17.72 -5.25
CA ARG A 200 -9.98 -18.33 -6.24
C ARG A 200 -9.43 -18.25 -7.66
N THR A 201 -9.74 -19.29 -8.44
CA THR A 201 -9.47 -19.35 -9.88
C THR A 201 -10.73 -18.93 -10.66
N ARG A 202 -10.62 -17.82 -11.41
CA ARG A 202 -11.54 -17.25 -12.43
C ARG A 202 -12.78 -16.44 -11.97
N GLY A 203 -12.87 -15.23 -12.56
CA GLY A 203 -14.09 -14.45 -12.82
C GLY A 203 -13.83 -13.43 -13.93
N GLY A 204 -14.63 -13.46 -15.01
CA GLY A 204 -14.43 -12.68 -16.25
C GLY A 204 -14.68 -11.17 -16.12
N GLY A 205 -13.87 -10.37 -16.83
CA GLY A 205 -13.82 -8.92 -16.70
C GLY A 205 -14.80 -8.15 -17.59
N GLY A 206 -15.54 -7.24 -16.96
CA GLY A 206 -16.30 -6.13 -17.55
C GLY A 206 -16.62 -5.12 -16.43
N ARG A 207 -16.86 -3.84 -16.76
CA ARG A 207 -17.35 -2.85 -15.78
C ARG A 207 -18.67 -3.35 -15.18
N THR A 208 -18.74 -3.40 -13.86
CA THR A 208 -19.91 -3.98 -13.17
C THR A 208 -20.80 -2.86 -12.65
N PRO A 209 -22.13 -3.03 -12.62
CA PRO A 209 -23.04 -2.08 -11.96
C PRO A 209 -22.69 -1.82 -10.48
N LEU A 210 -22.01 -2.77 -9.83
CA LEU A 210 -21.48 -2.59 -8.49
C LEU A 210 -20.35 -1.54 -8.45
N GLU A 211 -19.49 -1.48 -9.46
CA GLU A 211 -18.45 -0.45 -9.58
C GLU A 211 -19.05 0.96 -9.61
N GLU A 212 -20.10 1.16 -10.40
CA GLU A 212 -20.80 2.46 -10.49
C GLU A 212 -21.50 2.80 -9.18
N LEU A 213 -22.11 1.82 -8.51
CA LEU A 213 -22.74 2.00 -7.21
C LEU A 213 -21.72 2.38 -6.13
N LEU A 214 -20.58 1.68 -6.08
CA LEU A 214 -19.52 1.93 -5.11
C LEU A 214 -18.82 3.27 -5.35
N ALA A 215 -18.56 3.62 -6.62
CA ALA A 215 -18.07 4.95 -6.97
C ALA A 215 -19.07 6.04 -6.56
N THR A 216 -20.35 5.84 -6.84
CA THR A 216 -21.40 6.81 -6.49
C THR A 216 -21.54 6.97 -4.99
N ALA A 217 -21.56 5.89 -4.19
CA ALA A 217 -21.69 5.96 -2.73
C ALA A 217 -20.53 6.72 -2.06
N VAL A 218 -19.32 6.63 -2.62
CA VAL A 218 -18.13 7.31 -2.10
C VAL A 218 -18.09 8.80 -2.50
N PHE A 219 -18.61 9.16 -3.68
CA PHE A 219 -18.60 10.55 -4.18
C PHE A 219 -19.90 11.33 -3.93
N ALA A 220 -21.04 10.66 -3.69
CA ALA A 220 -22.35 11.30 -3.60
C ALA A 220 -22.68 11.87 -2.20
N GLU A 221 -22.00 11.42 -1.13
CA GLU A 221 -22.15 11.97 0.22
C GLU A 221 -20.86 12.62 0.73
N GLY A 222 -20.21 13.38 -0.15
CA GLY A 222 -19.13 14.30 0.21
C GLY A 222 -19.60 15.76 0.19
N LYS A 223 -20.54 16.16 1.06
CA LYS A 223 -20.63 17.58 1.45
C LYS A 223 -19.33 17.91 2.18
N THR A 224 -18.31 18.33 1.43
CA THR A 224 -17.05 18.86 1.93
C THR A 224 -17.34 20.08 2.82
N ARG A 225 -17.44 19.85 4.13
CA ARG A 225 -17.44 20.92 5.13
C ARG A 225 -16.04 21.53 5.21
N GLY A 226 -15.86 22.71 4.59
CA GLY A 226 -14.77 23.69 4.85
C GLY A 226 -13.37 23.23 4.42
N VAL A 227 -12.44 24.05 3.93
CA VAL A 227 -12.21 25.49 3.89
C VAL A 227 -11.56 25.78 2.53
N LYS A 228 -11.90 26.90 1.88
CA LYS A 228 -11.15 27.37 0.71
C LYS A 228 -9.86 28.00 1.25
N LEU A 229 -8.71 27.34 1.07
CA LEU A 229 -7.39 27.90 1.37
C LEU A 229 -7.11 29.08 0.42
N SER A 230 -7.61 30.26 0.79
CA SER A 230 -7.17 31.52 0.22
C SER A 230 -5.93 31.96 0.99
N GLY A 231 -4.76 31.63 0.43
CA GLY A 231 -3.46 31.91 1.04
C GLY A 231 -2.91 30.70 1.77
N SER A 232 -2.07 29.91 1.09
CA SER A 232 -1.24 28.89 1.71
C SER A 232 0.14 29.07 1.11
N GLU A 233 1.12 29.46 1.93
CA GLU A 233 2.51 29.12 1.64
C GLU A 233 2.51 27.64 1.31
N SER A 234 2.92 27.28 0.09
CA SER A 234 2.90 25.92 -0.40
C SER A 234 3.67 25.00 0.57
N VAL A 235 2.93 24.32 1.45
CA VAL A 235 3.48 23.24 2.28
C VAL A 235 3.88 22.16 1.29
N GLN A 236 5.18 22.05 1.04
CA GLN A 236 5.74 21.02 0.18
C GLN A 236 5.61 19.69 0.93
N VAL A 237 4.54 18.95 0.62
CA VAL A 237 4.39 17.56 1.04
C VAL A 237 5.05 16.70 -0.02
N LEU A 238 6.00 15.87 0.39
CA LEU A 238 6.71 14.96 -0.49
C LEU A 238 6.10 13.58 -0.37
N PHE A 239 5.75 13.01 -1.51
CA PHE A 239 5.34 11.62 -1.62
C PHE A 239 6.45 10.83 -2.33
N HIS A 240 6.74 9.64 -1.82
CA HIS A 240 7.52 8.64 -2.55
C HIS A 240 6.71 7.35 -2.62
N LEU A 241 6.71 6.73 -3.80
CA LEU A 241 6.06 5.45 -4.04
C LEU A 241 7.10 4.45 -4.54
N ILE A 242 7.32 3.41 -3.77
CA ILE A 242 8.12 2.24 -4.16
C ILE A 242 7.17 1.09 -4.40
N THR A 243 7.40 0.31 -5.45
CA THR A 243 6.54 -0.83 -5.82
C THR A 243 7.40 -2.06 -6.08
N TRP A 244 6.96 -3.23 -5.64
CA TRP A 244 7.52 -4.54 -6.01
C TRP A 244 6.40 -5.57 -6.12
N GLU A 245 6.74 -6.78 -6.55
CA GLU A 245 5.85 -7.93 -6.57
C GLU A 245 6.41 -9.05 -5.69
N THR A 246 5.65 -9.48 -4.69
CA THR A 246 6.01 -10.64 -3.86
C THR A 246 5.66 -11.94 -4.59
N VAL A 247 6.64 -12.82 -4.74
CA VAL A 247 6.51 -14.10 -5.48
C VAL A 247 6.96 -15.29 -4.63
N PRO A 248 6.44 -16.51 -4.91
CA PRO A 248 6.94 -17.73 -4.25
C PRO A 248 8.42 -17.96 -4.52
N VAL A 249 9.10 -18.66 -3.61
CA VAL A 249 10.49 -19.12 -3.83
C VAL A 249 10.51 -20.05 -5.05
N SER A 250 11.35 -19.76 -6.05
CA SER A 250 11.50 -20.66 -7.19
C SER A 250 12.22 -21.95 -6.72
N THR A 251 11.59 -23.09 -6.94
CA THR A 251 12.17 -24.42 -6.66
C THR A 251 13.29 -24.82 -7.64
N SER A 252 13.74 -23.92 -8.51
CA SER A 252 14.74 -24.23 -9.54
C SER A 252 16.19 -24.04 -9.09
N ASP A 253 16.45 -23.44 -7.93
CA ASP A 253 17.82 -23.21 -7.42
C ASP A 253 18.30 -24.22 -6.38
N SER A 254 17.50 -25.25 -6.09
CA SER A 254 17.98 -26.42 -5.35
C SER A 254 18.57 -27.44 -6.33
N ARG A 255 19.82 -27.24 -6.76
CA ARG A 255 20.70 -28.36 -7.11
C ARG A 255 22.05 -28.24 -6.38
N PRO A 256 22.54 -29.37 -5.82
CA PRO A 256 23.71 -29.42 -4.96
C PRO A 256 25.02 -29.11 -5.68
#